data_AF-A0A015U042-F1
#
_entry.id   AF-A0A015U042-F1
#
_cell.length_a   1.000
_cell.length_b   1.000
_cell.length_c   1.000
_cell.angle_alpha   90.00
_cell.angle_beta   90.00
_cell.angle_gamma   90.00
#
_symmetry.space_group_name_H-M   'P 1'
#
loop_
_entity.id
_entity.type
_entity.pdbx_description
1 polymer ?
#
loop_
_entity_poly.entity_id
_entity_poly.type
_entity_poly.pdbx_seq_one_letter_code
_entity_poly.pdbx_strand_id
1 'polypeptide(L)'
;MYKAPPRDISIDILKCIAAIMITNSHMDILYGDYSYLATGGAIGDALFFFCSGYTLFLGRDMDFFNWYKRRINRIYPTVFTWALIAAVFFDQRYDMPEILIKGGGWFVSCIMIYYVVLWFIRKFLKKHLKWVFFMAATITLLWYFVLGFGEKSGNNMYGWNYFKWCYYFLFMLLGSMMGLKRNLNKKTYPFFEGLYDKHIHIIPIFLKLLIC
;
A
#
# COMPACT_ATOMS: atom_id res chain seq x y z
N MET A 1 -1.41 0.22 30.68
CA MET A 1 -1.03 -0.72 29.59
C MET A 1 -1.90 -0.44 28.37
N TYR A 2 -1.37 0.23 27.33
CA TYR A 2 -2.16 0.63 26.16
C TYR A 2 -2.33 -0.56 25.20
N LYS A 3 -3.56 -1.09 25.10
CA LYS A 3 -3.91 -2.23 24.23
C LYS A 3 -3.78 -1.80 22.77
N ALA A 4 -3.12 -2.61 21.94
CA ALA A 4 -3.09 -2.36 20.49
C ALA A 4 -4.53 -2.33 19.95
N PRO A 5 -4.84 -1.50 18.93
CA PRO A 5 -6.15 -1.54 18.31
C PRO A 5 -6.44 -2.97 17.80
N PRO A 6 -7.70 -3.43 17.89
CA PRO A 6 -8.09 -4.75 17.39
C PRO A 6 -7.78 -4.85 15.90
N ARG A 7 -7.50 -6.08 15.45
CA ARG A 7 -7.11 -6.32 14.06
C ARG A 7 -8.32 -6.10 13.15
N ASP A 8 -8.11 -5.28 12.13
CA ASP A 8 -9.13 -5.02 11.11
C ASP A 8 -9.08 -6.10 10.02
N ILE A 9 -9.99 -7.08 10.13
CA ILE A 9 -10.11 -8.20 9.19
C ILE A 9 -10.30 -7.70 7.76
N SER A 10 -11.09 -6.64 7.56
CA SER A 10 -11.33 -6.05 6.25
C SER A 10 -10.04 -5.62 5.55
N ILE A 11 -9.07 -5.06 6.29
CA ILE A 11 -7.79 -4.64 5.71
C ILE A 11 -6.92 -5.83 5.32
N ASP A 12 -6.98 -6.92 6.09
CA ASP A 12 -6.24 -8.13 5.76
C ASP A 12 -6.85 -8.81 4.51
N ILE A 13 -8.18 -8.79 4.35
CA ILE A 13 -8.85 -9.22 3.11
C ILE A 13 -8.45 -8.33 1.93
N LEU A 14 -8.47 -7.00 2.08
CA LEU A 14 -8.06 -6.09 1.00
C LEU A 14 -6.61 -6.31 0.57
N LYS A 15 -5.68 -6.56 1.50
CA LYS A 15 -4.29 -6.89 1.16
C LYS A 15 -4.19 -8.21 0.40
N CYS A 16 -4.99 -9.20 0.77
CA CYS A 16 -5.04 -10.49 0.07
C CYS A 16 -5.49 -10.29 -1.38
N ILE A 17 -6.60 -9.58 -1.58
CA ILE A 17 -7.12 -9.25 -2.92
C ILE A 17 -6.07 -8.46 -3.71
N ALA A 18 -5.45 -7.44 -3.10
CA ALA A 18 -4.39 -6.67 -3.74
C ALA A 18 -3.22 -7.55 -4.20
N ALA A 19 -2.74 -8.45 -3.34
CA ALA A 19 -1.66 -9.37 -3.68
C ALA A 19 -2.05 -10.32 -4.82
N ILE A 20 -3.27 -10.86 -4.82
CA ILE A 20 -3.79 -11.71 -5.91
C ILE A 20 -3.82 -10.93 -7.22
N MET A 21 -4.35 -9.70 -7.22
CA MET A 21 -4.45 -8.87 -8.43
C MET A 21 -3.08 -8.48 -8.99
N ILE A 22 -2.13 -8.13 -8.12
CA ILE A 22 -0.75 -7.83 -8.52
C ILE A 22 -0.12 -9.07 -9.15
N THR A 23 -0.25 -10.22 -8.49
CA THR A 23 0.33 -11.48 -8.98
C THR A 23 -0.29 -11.87 -10.32
N ASN A 24 -1.62 -11.80 -10.46
CA ASN A 24 -2.35 -12.09 -11.70
C ASN A 24 -1.83 -11.25 -12.88
N SER A 25 -1.49 -9.99 -12.64
CA SER A 25 -0.97 -9.11 -13.69
C SER A 25 0.46 -9.44 -14.14
N HIS A 26 1.21 -10.21 -13.36
CA HIS A 26 2.56 -10.68 -13.69
C HIS A 26 2.58 -12.14 -14.19
N MET A 27 1.41 -12.75 -14.41
CA MET A 27 1.27 -14.11 -14.94
C MET A 27 1.08 -14.12 -16.47
N ASP A 28 1.50 -13.08 -17.17
CA ASP A 28 1.40 -12.94 -18.63
C ASP A 28 1.95 -14.17 -19.38
N ILE A 29 3.12 -14.67 -18.95
CA ILE A 29 3.74 -15.87 -19.51
C ILE A 29 2.86 -17.12 -19.34
N LEU A 30 2.09 -17.21 -18.24
CA LEU A 30 1.26 -18.36 -17.93
C LEU A 30 -0.02 -18.43 -18.77
N TYR A 31 -0.49 -17.27 -19.27
CA TYR A 31 -1.72 -17.17 -20.04
C TYR A 31 -1.53 -17.33 -21.57
N GLY A 32 -0.29 -17.28 -22.07
CA GLY A 32 0.02 -17.44 -23.49
C GLY A 32 -0.79 -16.48 -24.37
N ASP A 33 -1.61 -17.04 -25.26
CA ASP A 33 -2.48 -16.29 -26.18
C ASP A 33 -3.57 -15.47 -25.48
N TYR A 34 -3.87 -15.78 -24.22
CA TYR A 34 -4.85 -15.06 -23.39
C TYR A 34 -4.19 -14.05 -22.44
N SER A 35 -3.04 -13.49 -22.81
CA SER A 35 -2.30 -12.48 -22.02
C SER A 35 -3.12 -11.26 -21.61
N TYR A 36 -4.23 -10.97 -22.30
CA TYR A 36 -5.20 -9.93 -21.89
C TYR A 36 -5.91 -10.22 -20.57
N LEU A 37 -5.86 -11.46 -20.05
CA LEU A 37 -6.36 -11.81 -18.73
C LEU A 37 -5.40 -11.40 -17.59
N ALA A 38 -4.13 -11.14 -17.91
CA ALA A 38 -3.12 -10.64 -16.97
C ALA A 38 -3.33 -9.14 -16.66
N THR A 39 -4.49 -8.82 -16.07
CA THR A 39 -4.90 -7.45 -15.72
C THR A 39 -5.04 -7.29 -14.21
N GLY A 40 -5.30 -6.06 -13.78
CA GLY A 40 -5.57 -5.74 -12.38
C GLY A 40 -4.36 -5.28 -11.57
N GLY A 41 -3.15 -5.28 -12.15
CA GLY A 41 -1.92 -4.87 -11.45
C GLY A 41 -2.02 -3.47 -10.86
N ALA A 42 -2.45 -2.49 -11.67
CA ALA A 42 -2.60 -1.11 -11.20
C ALA A 42 -3.64 -0.92 -10.10
N ILE A 43 -4.75 -1.67 -10.17
CA ILE A 43 -5.78 -1.64 -9.12
C ILE A 43 -5.24 -2.31 -7.85
N GLY A 44 -4.53 -3.42 -7.99
CA GLY A 44 -3.87 -4.12 -6.89
C GLY A 44 -2.83 -3.25 -6.18
N ASP A 45 -1.98 -2.57 -6.94
CA ASP A 45 -1.00 -1.60 -6.43
C ASP A 45 -1.70 -0.47 -5.67
N ALA A 46 -2.73 0.15 -6.25
CA ALA A 46 -3.51 1.21 -5.61
C ALA A 46 -4.13 0.74 -4.28
N LEU A 47 -4.71 -0.47 -4.25
CA LEU A 47 -5.26 -1.06 -3.03
C LEU A 47 -4.17 -1.34 -1.98
N PHE A 48 -3.00 -1.82 -2.40
CA PHE A 48 -1.88 -2.08 -1.49
C PHE A 48 -1.33 -0.79 -0.87
N PHE A 49 -1.17 0.27 -1.69
CA PHE A 49 -0.76 1.59 -1.21
C PHE A 49 -1.79 2.20 -0.27
N PHE A 50 -3.08 2.10 -0.61
CA PHE A 50 -4.17 2.52 0.27
C PHE A 50 -4.13 1.80 1.63
N CYS A 51 -4.04 0.47 1.64
CA CYS A 51 -3.94 -0.32 2.87
C CYS A 51 -2.69 0.03 3.69
N SER A 52 -1.58 0.27 3.00
CA SER A 52 -0.33 0.70 3.63
C SER A 52 -0.47 2.05 4.32
N GLY A 53 -1.07 3.06 3.66
CA GLY A 53 -1.35 4.36 4.25
C GLY A 53 -2.32 4.30 5.44
N TYR A 54 -3.37 3.48 5.33
CA TYR A 54 -4.38 3.28 6.37
C TYR A 54 -3.78 2.73 7.67
N THR A 55 -3.07 1.60 7.56
CA THR A 55 -2.46 0.94 8.73
C THR A 55 -1.36 1.79 9.37
N LEU A 56 -0.73 2.67 8.58
CA LEU A 56 0.28 3.59 9.05
C LEU A 56 -0.27 4.54 10.12
N PHE A 57 -1.43 5.14 9.88
CA PHE A 57 -2.04 6.13 10.78
C PHE A 57 -2.77 5.50 11.98
N LEU A 58 -2.97 4.19 11.97
CA LEU A 58 -3.41 3.41 13.14
C LEU A 58 -2.24 3.02 14.06
N GLY A 59 -1.01 3.01 13.55
CA GLY A 59 0.19 2.62 14.31
C GLY A 59 0.60 3.62 15.40
N ARG A 60 1.41 3.16 16.35
CA ARG A 60 1.94 4.00 17.46
C ARG A 60 2.85 5.12 16.94
N ASP A 61 2.83 6.27 17.62
CA ASP A 61 3.84 7.31 17.41
C ASP A 61 5.18 6.80 17.98
N MET A 62 6.24 6.92 17.18
CA MET A 62 7.59 6.49 17.52
C MET A 62 8.60 7.42 16.86
N ASP A 63 9.85 7.33 17.31
CA ASP A 63 10.97 7.92 16.60
C ASP A 63 11.15 7.36 15.18
N PHE A 64 11.60 8.21 14.26
CA PHE A 64 11.70 7.93 12.82
C PHE A 64 12.51 6.67 12.54
N PHE A 65 13.72 6.57 13.11
CA PHE A 65 14.65 5.49 12.80
C PHE A 65 14.11 4.13 13.25
N ASN A 66 13.57 4.05 14.46
CA ASN A 66 12.96 2.84 14.99
C ASN A 66 11.69 2.44 14.22
N TRP A 67 10.95 3.42 13.74
CA TRP A 67 9.76 3.21 12.92
C TRP A 67 10.10 2.69 11.52
N TYR A 68 11.08 3.31 10.87
CA TYR A 68 11.52 2.97 9.51
C TYR A 68 12.25 1.62 9.48
N LYS A 69 13.11 1.35 10.48
CA LYS A 69 13.79 0.05 10.66
C LYS A 69 12.81 -1.11 10.68
N ARG A 70 11.64 -0.97 11.31
CA ARG A 70 10.61 -2.02 11.31
C ARG A 70 10.02 -2.31 9.92
N ARG A 71 9.98 -1.32 9.03
CA ARG A 71 9.50 -1.51 7.66
C ARG A 71 10.55 -2.21 6.81
N ILE A 72 11.81 -1.80 6.96
CA ILE A 72 12.96 -2.49 6.35
C ILE A 72 12.97 -3.97 6.77
N ASN A 73 12.92 -4.25 8.08
CA ASN A 73 12.94 -5.60 8.63
C ASN A 73 11.73 -6.47 8.24
N ARG A 74 10.70 -5.90 7.62
CA ARG A 74 9.55 -6.65 7.12
C ARG A 74 9.63 -6.90 5.61
N ILE A 75 10.17 -5.97 4.85
CA ILE A 75 10.15 -6.00 3.37
C ILE A 75 11.44 -6.60 2.81
N TYR A 76 12.61 -6.17 3.30
CA TYR A 76 13.88 -6.58 2.73
C TYR A 76 14.22 -8.07 2.94
N PRO A 77 13.85 -8.72 4.06
CA PRO A 77 14.09 -10.16 4.19
C PRO A 77 13.44 -10.97 3.06
N THR A 78 12.21 -10.65 2.67
CA THR A 78 11.53 -11.35 1.57
C THR A 78 12.15 -11.02 0.22
N VAL A 79 12.59 -9.77 0.00
CA VAL A 79 13.29 -9.36 -1.23
C VAL A 79 14.62 -10.12 -1.39
N PHE A 80 15.41 -10.21 -0.32
CA PHE A 80 16.67 -10.96 -0.34
C PHE A 80 16.44 -12.46 -0.56
N THR A 81 15.46 -13.06 0.13
CA THR A 81 15.11 -14.46 -0.09
C THR A 81 14.72 -14.72 -1.55
N TRP A 82 13.91 -13.85 -2.14
CA TRP A 82 13.53 -13.99 -3.55
C TRP A 82 14.72 -13.80 -4.50
N ALA A 83 15.60 -12.83 -4.23
CA ALA A 83 16.82 -12.63 -5.02
C ALA A 83 17.76 -13.85 -4.94
N LEU A 84 17.88 -14.48 -3.77
CA LEU A 84 18.67 -15.71 -3.60
C LEU A 84 18.04 -16.89 -4.36
N ILE A 85 16.72 -17.07 -4.27
CA ILE A 85 16.02 -18.13 -5.03
C ILE A 85 16.18 -17.88 -6.54
N ALA A 86 16.04 -16.64 -7.00
CA ALA A 86 16.23 -16.26 -8.39
C ALA A 86 17.64 -16.57 -8.90
N ALA A 87 18.67 -16.27 -8.09
CA ALA A 87 20.06 -16.56 -8.43
C ALA A 87 20.36 -18.06 -8.49
N VAL A 88 19.80 -18.87 -7.57
CA VAL A 88 20.07 -20.32 -7.51
C VAL A 88 19.31 -21.10 -8.58
N PHE A 89 18.03 -20.78 -8.81
CA PHE A 89 17.16 -21.58 -9.68
C PHE A 89 17.04 -21.05 -11.10
N PHE A 90 17.23 -19.75 -11.33
CA PHE A 90 17.00 -19.10 -12.63
C PHE A 90 18.26 -18.44 -13.21
N ASP A 91 19.43 -18.63 -12.58
CA ASP A 91 20.75 -18.00 -12.89
C ASP A 91 20.66 -16.47 -13.09
N GLN A 92 19.67 -15.83 -12.44
CA GLN A 92 19.49 -14.38 -12.47
C GLN A 92 20.41 -13.73 -11.45
N ARG A 93 21.52 -13.16 -11.92
CA ARG A 93 22.50 -12.46 -11.07
C ARG A 93 22.19 -10.98 -11.06
N TYR A 94 21.68 -10.50 -9.93
CA TYR A 94 21.46 -9.08 -9.68
C TYR A 94 22.56 -8.52 -8.80
N ASP A 95 23.03 -7.32 -9.13
CA ASP A 95 23.98 -6.59 -8.31
C ASP A 95 23.33 -6.16 -6.98
N MET A 96 24.13 -6.12 -5.90
CA MET A 96 23.64 -5.73 -4.57
C MET A 96 22.94 -4.36 -4.55
N PRO A 97 23.46 -3.30 -5.21
CA PRO A 97 22.74 -2.04 -5.35
C PRO A 97 21.38 -2.19 -6.05
N GLU A 98 21.26 -3.07 -7.04
CA GLU A 98 20.00 -3.28 -7.75
C GLU A 98 18.95 -3.96 -6.87
N ILE A 99 19.35 -4.95 -6.08
CA ILE A 99 18.48 -5.61 -5.09
C ILE A 99 18.05 -4.62 -4.01
N LEU A 100 18.95 -3.73 -3.56
CA LEU A 100 18.64 -2.77 -2.50
C LEU A 100 17.75 -1.61 -2.98
N ILE A 101 18.06 -1.09 -4.17
CA ILE A 101 17.41 0.11 -4.71
C ILE A 101 16.10 -0.26 -5.41
N LYS A 102 16.10 -1.28 -6.29
CA LYS A 102 14.92 -1.70 -7.05
C LYS A 102 14.11 -2.78 -6.31
N GLY A 103 14.78 -3.69 -5.60
CA GLY A 103 14.08 -4.75 -4.84
C GLY A 103 13.16 -5.62 -5.71
N GLY A 104 13.58 -5.89 -6.95
CA GLY A 104 12.80 -6.65 -7.93
C GLY A 104 11.81 -5.83 -8.77
N GLY A 105 11.82 -4.49 -8.70
CA GLY A 105 10.99 -3.65 -9.57
C GLY A 105 10.97 -2.17 -9.18
N TRP A 106 9.92 -1.44 -9.54
CA TRP A 106 9.73 -0.06 -9.09
C TRP A 106 8.91 0.03 -7.79
N PHE A 107 8.16 -1.02 -7.46
CA PHE A 107 7.18 -1.03 -6.38
C PHE A 107 7.82 -0.92 -4.97
N VAL A 108 8.88 -1.69 -4.70
CA VAL A 108 9.54 -1.69 -3.39
C VAL A 108 10.24 -0.35 -3.13
N SER A 109 10.96 0.18 -4.10
CA SER A 109 11.59 1.51 -4.01
C SER A 109 10.55 2.59 -3.72
N CYS A 110 9.44 2.53 -4.46
CA CYS A 110 8.33 3.47 -4.37
C CYS A 110 7.70 3.48 -2.97
N ILE A 111 7.35 2.31 -2.40
CA ILE A 111 6.76 2.26 -1.07
C ILE A 111 7.73 2.69 0.05
N MET A 112 9.02 2.39 -0.10
CA MET A 112 10.04 2.78 0.88
C MET A 112 10.18 4.31 0.93
N ILE A 113 10.19 4.98 -0.23
CA ILE A 113 10.21 6.44 -0.32
C ILE A 113 8.93 7.03 0.28
N TYR A 114 7.76 6.45 0.00
CA TYR A 114 6.51 6.93 0.58
C TYR A 114 6.46 6.83 2.08
N TYR A 115 7.08 5.82 2.69
CA TYR A 115 7.16 5.75 4.15
C TYR A 115 7.95 6.92 4.74
N VAL A 116 9.03 7.35 4.09
CA VAL A 116 9.78 8.55 4.51
C VAL A 116 8.89 9.79 4.42
N VAL A 117 8.28 10.03 3.26
CA VAL A 117 7.41 11.20 3.03
C VAL A 117 6.21 11.21 3.98
N LEU A 118 5.53 10.08 4.15
CA LEU A 118 4.38 9.97 5.05
C LEU A 118 4.76 10.13 6.51
N TRP A 119 5.97 9.78 6.92
CA TRP A 119 6.40 10.05 8.28
C TRP A 119 6.46 11.56 8.54
N PHE A 120 7.00 12.34 7.61
CA PHE A 120 7.00 13.81 7.70
C PHE A 120 5.59 14.38 7.68
N ILE A 121 4.73 13.92 6.77
CA ILE A 121 3.32 14.34 6.71
C ILE A 121 2.61 14.01 8.02
N ARG A 122 2.83 12.80 8.54
CA ARG A 122 2.31 12.39 9.84
C ARG A 122 2.92 13.22 10.97
N LYS A 123 4.15 13.71 10.92
CA LYS A 123 4.71 14.47 12.04
C LYS A 123 4.25 15.92 12.04
N PHE A 124 4.27 16.57 10.88
CA PHE A 124 4.10 18.02 10.75
C PHE A 124 2.74 18.43 10.18
N LEU A 125 2.14 17.61 9.30
CA LEU A 125 0.98 17.99 8.50
C LEU A 125 -0.29 17.19 8.82
N LYS A 126 -0.38 16.52 9.99
CA LYS A 126 -1.59 15.73 10.37
C LYS A 126 -2.89 16.52 10.20
N LYS A 127 -2.89 17.80 10.61
CA LYS A 127 -4.06 18.69 10.54
C LYS A 127 -4.39 19.13 9.10
N HIS A 128 -3.38 19.24 8.26
CA HIS A 128 -3.49 19.71 6.88
C HIS A 128 -3.45 18.57 5.85
N LEU A 129 -3.68 17.32 6.28
CA LEU A 129 -3.60 16.15 5.41
C LEU A 129 -4.50 16.25 4.17
N LYS A 130 -5.69 16.86 4.32
CA LYS A 130 -6.59 17.14 3.19
C LYS A 130 -5.95 18.08 2.17
N TRP A 131 -5.28 19.14 2.62
CA TRP A 131 -4.57 20.08 1.76
C TRP A 131 -3.41 19.42 1.04
N VAL A 132 -2.65 18.55 1.73
CA VAL A 132 -1.58 17.76 1.11
C VAL A 132 -2.13 16.85 0.01
N PHE A 133 -3.30 16.21 0.25
CA PHE A 133 -3.98 15.41 -0.77
C PHE A 133 -4.40 16.26 -1.97
N PHE A 134 -5.06 17.41 -1.76
CA PHE A 134 -5.47 18.29 -2.86
C PHE A 134 -4.27 18.81 -3.64
N MET A 135 -3.20 19.23 -2.97
CA MET A 135 -1.98 19.69 -3.62
C MET A 135 -1.33 18.59 -4.47
N ALA A 136 -1.20 17.37 -3.92
CA ALA A 136 -0.67 16.23 -4.66
C ALA A 136 -1.58 15.86 -5.86
N ALA A 137 -2.90 15.95 -5.70
CA ALA A 137 -3.87 15.67 -6.76
C ALA A 137 -3.78 16.72 -7.88
N THR A 138 -3.67 18.00 -7.54
CA THR A 138 -3.46 19.09 -8.50
C THR A 138 -2.14 18.93 -9.24
N ILE A 139 -1.05 18.60 -8.55
CA ILE A 139 0.25 18.32 -9.20
C ILE A 139 0.13 17.17 -10.18
N THR A 140 -0.54 16.08 -9.79
CA THR A 140 -0.73 14.91 -10.65
C THR A 140 -1.60 15.25 -11.87
N LEU A 141 -2.67 16.04 -11.68
CA LEU A 141 -3.53 16.52 -12.78
C LEU A 141 -2.75 17.45 -13.72
N LEU A 142 -2.01 18.42 -13.20
CA LEU A 142 -1.19 19.31 -14.02
C LEU A 142 -0.14 18.55 -14.81
N TRP A 143 0.54 17.58 -14.19
CA TRP A 143 1.48 16.69 -14.86
C TRP A 143 0.80 15.92 -16.00
N TYR A 144 -0.40 15.39 -15.76
CA TYR A 144 -1.21 14.72 -16.77
C TYR A 144 -1.60 15.66 -17.93
N PHE A 145 -2.01 16.90 -17.63
CA PHE A 145 -2.39 17.88 -18.67
C PHE A 145 -1.19 18.39 -19.46
N VAL A 146 -0.05 18.66 -18.82
CA VAL A 146 1.16 19.21 -19.48
C VAL A 146 1.85 18.15 -20.34
N LEU A 147 1.96 16.91 -19.86
CA LEU A 147 2.71 15.85 -20.54
C LEU A 147 1.82 14.86 -21.31
N GLY A 148 0.52 14.80 -21.00
CA GLY A 148 -0.45 13.94 -21.69
C GLY A 148 -0.96 14.51 -23.01
N PHE A 149 -0.84 15.82 -23.24
CA PHE A 149 -1.21 16.44 -24.53
C PHE A 149 -0.11 16.35 -25.60
N GLY A 150 1.14 16.07 -25.22
CA GLY A 150 2.29 16.11 -26.13
C GLY A 150 2.66 14.80 -26.81
N GLU A 151 2.42 13.63 -26.19
CA GLU A 151 2.95 12.36 -26.69
C GLU A 151 1.90 11.24 -26.75
N LYS A 152 1.45 10.94 -27.97
CA LYS A 152 0.76 9.68 -28.29
C LYS A 152 1.81 8.55 -28.20
N SER A 153 1.73 7.69 -27.16
CA SER A 153 2.37 6.36 -27.04
C SER A 153 3.50 6.12 -26.02
N GLY A 154 3.76 7.00 -25.04
CA GLY A 154 4.80 6.73 -24.03
C GLY A 154 4.46 7.06 -22.57
N ASN A 155 3.62 8.07 -22.35
CA ASN A 155 3.44 8.70 -21.03
C ASN A 155 2.24 8.17 -20.23
N ASN A 156 1.80 6.95 -20.52
CA ASN A 156 0.71 6.30 -19.79
C ASN A 156 1.20 5.74 -18.44
N MET A 157 0.28 5.29 -17.59
CA MET A 157 0.55 4.67 -16.27
C MET A 157 1.61 3.55 -16.31
N TYR A 158 1.84 2.95 -17.48
CA TYR A 158 2.81 1.89 -17.76
C TYR A 158 4.12 2.37 -18.42
N GLY A 159 4.25 3.67 -18.69
CA GLY A 159 5.46 4.29 -19.24
C GLY A 159 6.62 4.32 -18.24
N TRP A 160 7.82 4.56 -18.75
CA TRP A 160 9.08 4.67 -17.98
C TRP A 160 9.20 5.98 -17.16
N ASN A 161 8.06 6.61 -16.84
CA ASN A 161 8.03 7.90 -16.15
C ASN A 161 7.61 7.78 -14.68
N TYR A 162 8.08 8.72 -13.87
CA TYR A 162 7.74 8.84 -12.44
C TYR A 162 6.28 9.28 -12.18
N PHE A 163 5.48 9.51 -13.23
CA PHE A 163 4.06 9.88 -13.09
C PHE A 163 3.28 8.87 -12.24
N LYS A 164 3.50 7.57 -12.47
CA LYS A 164 2.86 6.50 -11.70
C LYS A 164 3.15 6.60 -10.21
N TRP A 165 4.31 7.16 -9.83
CA TRP A 165 4.66 7.37 -8.43
C TRP A 165 3.71 8.42 -7.83
N CYS A 166 3.67 9.63 -8.38
CA CYS A 166 2.74 10.67 -7.91
C CYS A 166 1.27 10.20 -7.85
N TYR A 167 0.83 9.43 -8.85
CA TYR A 167 -0.51 8.84 -8.88
C TYR A 167 -0.77 7.87 -7.72
N TYR A 168 0.09 6.86 -7.52
CA TYR A 168 -0.08 5.88 -6.44
C TYR A 168 0.06 6.49 -5.04
N PHE A 169 0.81 7.58 -4.92
CA PHE A 169 0.91 8.33 -3.68
C PHE A 169 -0.45 8.89 -3.21
N LEU A 170 -1.33 9.27 -4.14
CA LEU A 170 -2.69 9.74 -3.81
C LEU A 170 -3.50 8.67 -3.08
N PHE A 171 -3.43 7.41 -3.51
CA PHE A 171 -4.14 6.30 -2.85
C PHE A 171 -3.59 6.05 -1.45
N MET A 172 -2.27 6.17 -1.28
CA MET A 172 -1.65 6.06 0.04
C MET A 172 -2.08 7.18 0.98
N LEU A 173 -2.18 8.42 0.48
CA LEU A 173 -2.74 9.54 1.23
C LEU A 173 -4.22 9.33 1.57
N LEU A 174 -5.03 8.82 0.64
CA LEU A 174 -6.44 8.51 0.89
C LEU A 174 -6.60 7.49 2.02
N GLY A 175 -5.80 6.42 2.00
CA GLY A 175 -5.73 5.43 3.07
C GLY A 175 -5.35 6.07 4.40
N SER A 176 -4.36 6.95 4.39
CA SER A 176 -3.91 7.68 5.59
C SER A 176 -4.99 8.56 6.21
N MET A 177 -5.81 9.23 5.38
CA MET A 177 -6.95 10.04 5.84
C MET A 177 -8.01 9.19 6.52
N MET A 178 -8.33 8.02 5.96
CA MET A 178 -9.27 7.07 6.56
C MET A 178 -8.73 6.49 7.87
N GLY A 179 -7.44 6.17 7.93
CA GLY A 179 -6.77 5.72 9.15
C GLY A 179 -6.79 6.78 10.26
N LEU A 180 -6.57 8.06 9.91
CA LEU A 180 -6.64 9.18 10.84
C LEU A 180 -8.07 9.38 11.37
N LYS A 181 -9.08 9.36 10.50
CA LYS A 181 -10.49 9.50 10.89
C LYS A 181 -10.91 8.40 11.87
N ARG A 182 -10.49 7.16 11.62
CA ARG A 182 -10.74 6.05 12.54
C ARG A 182 -10.06 6.24 13.90
N ASN A 183 -8.79 6.64 13.91
CA ASN A 183 -8.05 6.87 15.15
C ASN A 183 -8.67 8.01 15.98
N LEU A 184 -9.17 9.06 15.32
CA LEU A 184 -9.93 10.14 15.97
C LEU A 184 -11.26 9.64 16.54
N ASN A 185 -12.07 8.92 15.74
CA ASN A 185 -13.36 8.38 16.19
C ASN A 185 -13.20 7.47 17.42
N LYS A 186 -12.15 6.64 17.43
CA LYS A 186 -11.82 5.77 18.57
C LYS A 186 -11.48 6.54 19.85
N LYS A 187 -10.84 7.71 19.73
CA LYS A 187 -10.56 8.58 20.87
C LYS A 187 -11.82 9.30 21.37
N THR A 188 -12.71 9.70 20.48
CA THR A 188 -13.91 10.47 20.83
C THR A 188 -15.04 9.61 21.40
N TYR A 189 -15.23 8.37 20.91
CA TYR A 189 -16.32 7.49 21.35
C TYR A 189 -15.83 6.07 21.74
N PRO A 190 -15.02 5.94 22.81
CA PRO A 190 -14.44 4.65 23.19
C PRO A 190 -15.50 3.60 23.60
N PHE A 191 -16.65 4.03 24.12
CA PHE A 191 -17.73 3.14 24.58
C PHE A 191 -18.53 2.50 23.42
N PHE A 192 -18.84 3.27 22.38
CA PHE A 192 -19.63 2.78 21.23
C PHE A 192 -18.83 1.84 20.32
N GLU A 193 -17.51 2.05 20.14
CA GLU A 193 -16.68 1.08 19.40
C GLU A 193 -16.60 -0.26 20.14
N GLY A 194 -16.54 -0.26 21.48
CA GLY A 194 -16.52 -1.48 22.29
C GLY A 194 -17.80 -2.32 22.18
N LEU A 195 -18.95 -1.68 21.91
CA LEU A 195 -20.22 -2.33 21.60
C LEU A 195 -20.25 -2.86 20.15
N TYR A 196 -19.76 -2.08 19.18
CA TYR A 196 -19.73 -2.47 17.77
C TYR A 196 -18.79 -3.68 17.50
N ASP A 197 -17.59 -3.69 18.10
CA ASP A 197 -16.68 -4.85 18.02
C ASP A 197 -17.30 -6.11 18.65
N LYS A 198 -18.06 -5.96 19.75
CA LYS A 198 -18.78 -7.09 20.36
C LYS A 198 -19.88 -7.64 19.44
N HIS A 199 -20.61 -6.79 18.73
CA HIS A 199 -21.66 -7.24 17.81
C HIS A 199 -21.12 -7.88 16.53
N ILE A 200 -19.98 -7.45 16.01
CA ILE A 200 -19.32 -8.11 14.86
C ILE A 200 -18.83 -9.51 15.23
N HIS A 201 -18.40 -9.75 16.48
CA HIS A 201 -18.09 -11.10 16.96
C HIS A 201 -19.31 -12.01 17.19
N ILE A 202 -20.54 -11.46 17.22
CA ILE A 202 -21.77 -12.26 17.31
C ILE A 202 -22.18 -12.83 15.93
N ILE A 203 -21.85 -12.15 14.84
CA ILE A 203 -22.15 -12.59 13.47
C ILE A 203 -21.52 -13.96 13.12
N PRO A 204 -20.23 -14.26 13.42
CA PRO A 204 -19.69 -15.60 13.20
C PRO A 204 -20.20 -16.65 14.21
N ILE A 205 -20.78 -16.25 15.34
CA ILE A 205 -21.42 -17.17 16.31
C ILE A 205 -22.80 -17.59 15.79
N PHE A 206 -23.59 -16.67 15.24
CA PHE A 206 -24.85 -16.98 14.57
C PHE A 206 -24.66 -17.85 13.32
N LEU A 207 -23.59 -17.63 12.55
CA LEU A 207 -23.27 -18.48 11.39
C LEU A 207 -22.79 -19.88 11.80
N LYS A 208 -22.14 -20.03 12.97
CA LYS A 208 -21.78 -21.36 13.53
C LYS A 208 -22.98 -22.14 14.06
N LEU A 209 -24.03 -21.46 14.52
CA LEU A 209 -25.29 -22.08 14.99
C LEU A 209 -26.23 -22.50 13.85
N LEU A 210 -26.02 -21.99 12.63
CA LEU A 210 -26.77 -22.37 11.43
C LEU A 210 -26.11 -23.52 10.63
N ILE A 211 -24.91 -23.96 11.03
CA ILE A 211 -24.13 -25.04 10.39
C ILE A 211 -23.89 -26.21 11.40
N CYS A 212 -24.66 -26.28 12.48
CA CYS A 212 -24.81 -27.47 13.31
C CYS A 212 -26.28 -27.89 13.32
#